data_AF-A0A094CYJ5-F1
#
_entry.id   AF-A0A094CYJ5-F1
#
_cell.length_a   1.000
_cell.length_b   1.000
_cell.length_c   1.000
_cell.angle_alpha   90.00
_cell.angle_beta   90.00
_cell.angle_gamma   90.00
#
_symmetry.space_group_name_H-M   'P 1'
#
loop_
_entity.id
_entity.type
_entity.pdbx_description
1 polymer ?
#
loop_
_entity_poly.entity_id
_entity_poly.type
_entity_poly.pdbx_seq_one_letter_code
_entity_poly.pdbx_strand_id
1 'polypeptide(L)'
;MGSTHSETGVRWLPAIDYPSAKQGFWYPQTSTINWCEEDYYATIYAAEIVNTLTNLLFMYLGIKGVRSCLKHGHDTVFMVTFLGYLAVGTGSFMFHSTLKYPWQLVDELSMIYTTCLMCYACFSFNQSRRFCQSLSAGLTALCIFITGYYHYLQDPTFHQNAYAILTAIVVFRSMYVMEVNIRPSLRAKYGRASPNGKLSAEEAKRDKQILRDMWLMIGLGLTIFLGGFGIWNLDNYYCSTIRRWRHDIGLPWGILLEGHGWWHLMTGTGAYMSLVWGIWLRHCLNERQDEYELYWPRTFTSLPEIVRSNPEKWKEIHGITKVESKKEL
;
A
#
# COMPACT_ATOMS: atom_id res chain seq x y z
N MET A 1 -47.92 9.32 -34.98
CA MET A 1 -46.63 10.01 -35.19
C MET A 1 -45.68 9.42 -34.18
N GLY A 2 -44.96 8.34 -34.50
CA GLY A 2 -43.83 8.35 -35.43
C GLY A 2 -42.57 8.22 -34.58
N SER A 3 -42.26 6.98 -34.20
CA SER A 3 -41.06 6.56 -33.48
C SER A 3 -39.80 6.79 -34.32
N THR A 4 -38.77 7.43 -33.76
CA THR A 4 -37.36 7.24 -34.14
C THR A 4 -36.42 7.91 -33.13
N HIS A 5 -35.95 7.16 -32.14
CA HIS A 5 -34.62 7.36 -31.56
C HIS A 5 -33.92 6.01 -31.60
N SER A 6 -33.37 5.67 -32.75
CA SER A 6 -32.38 4.61 -32.89
C SER A 6 -31.29 5.09 -33.84
N GLU A 7 -30.52 6.08 -33.41
CA GLU A 7 -29.16 6.22 -33.90
C GLU A 7 -28.24 5.57 -32.88
N THR A 8 -28.19 4.23 -32.90
CA THR A 8 -27.02 3.52 -32.39
C THR A 8 -25.88 3.87 -33.33
N GLY A 9 -25.17 4.97 -33.04
CA GLY A 9 -23.89 5.24 -33.66
C GLY A 9 -23.05 3.97 -33.55
N VAL A 10 -22.58 3.47 -34.68
CA VAL A 10 -21.80 2.23 -34.75
C VAL A 10 -20.60 2.39 -33.81
N ARG A 11 -20.61 1.67 -32.68
CA ARG A 11 -19.44 1.64 -31.80
C ARG A 11 -18.29 0.98 -32.57
N TRP A 12 -17.12 1.60 -32.52
CA TRP A 12 -15.93 1.12 -33.24
C TRP A 12 -15.36 -0.19 -32.67
N LEU A 13 -15.76 -0.58 -31.46
CA LEU A 13 -15.37 -1.80 -30.78
C LEU A 13 -16.61 -2.61 -30.39
N PRO A 14 -16.53 -3.96 -30.32
CA PRO A 14 -17.57 -4.77 -29.71
C PRO A 14 -17.80 -4.31 -28.28
N ALA A 15 -19.01 -3.82 -28.00
CA ALA A 15 -19.37 -3.30 -26.69
C ALA A 15 -20.87 -3.44 -26.42
N ILE A 16 -21.21 -3.74 -25.17
CA ILE A 16 -22.58 -3.64 -24.66
C ILE A 16 -22.76 -2.33 -23.92
N ASP A 17 -24.00 -1.89 -23.73
CA ASP A 17 -24.26 -0.66 -23.01
C ASP A 17 -23.75 -0.73 -21.57
N TYR A 18 -23.11 0.35 -21.13
CA TYR A 18 -22.77 0.52 -19.74
C TYR A 18 -24.06 0.80 -18.96
N PRO A 19 -24.49 -0.09 -18.03
CA PRO A 19 -25.75 0.09 -17.32
C PRO A 19 -25.73 1.31 -16.39
N SER A 20 -26.87 1.97 -16.22
CA SER A 20 -27.01 3.02 -15.22
C SER A 20 -26.99 2.44 -13.79
N ALA A 21 -26.77 3.32 -12.81
CA ALA A 21 -26.88 2.97 -11.41
C ALA A 21 -28.26 2.38 -11.06
N LYS A 22 -28.28 1.45 -10.10
CA LYS A 22 -29.46 0.72 -9.63
C LYS A 22 -29.51 0.72 -8.11
N GLN A 23 -30.66 0.38 -7.56
CA GLN A 23 -30.78 0.11 -6.13
C GLN A 23 -30.23 -1.28 -5.80
N GLY A 24 -29.26 -1.35 -4.90
CA GLY A 24 -28.62 -2.59 -4.47
C GLY A 24 -29.18 -3.20 -3.19
N PHE A 25 -28.65 -4.37 -2.84
CA PHE A 25 -29.00 -5.15 -1.66
C PHE A 25 -28.75 -4.39 -0.35
N TRP A 26 -27.68 -3.61 -0.28
CA TRP A 26 -27.29 -2.88 0.94
C TRP A 26 -27.96 -1.51 1.08
N TYR A 27 -28.99 -1.17 0.31
CA TYR A 27 -29.68 0.11 0.42
C TYR A 27 -30.24 0.36 1.85
N PRO A 28 -30.26 1.60 2.39
CA PRO A 28 -29.77 2.86 1.80
C PRO A 28 -28.26 3.09 2.02
N GLN A 29 -27.62 3.89 1.15
CA GLN A 29 -26.26 4.39 1.41
C GLN A 29 -26.24 5.19 2.72
N THR A 30 -25.23 4.93 3.57
CA THR A 30 -25.02 5.71 4.80
C THR A 30 -23.65 6.39 4.86
N SER A 31 -22.73 6.06 3.95
CA SER A 31 -21.43 6.72 3.83
C SER A 31 -21.56 8.20 3.49
N THR A 32 -20.58 8.98 3.93
CA THR A 32 -20.51 10.42 3.63
C THR A 32 -20.04 10.70 2.20
N ILE A 33 -19.48 9.67 1.55
CA ILE A 33 -18.98 9.71 0.17
C ILE A 33 -19.47 8.54 -0.66
N ASN A 34 -19.56 8.80 -1.96
CA ASN A 34 -19.85 7.87 -3.05
C ASN A 34 -18.95 8.29 -4.22
N TRP A 35 -18.28 7.33 -4.86
CA TRP A 35 -17.27 7.60 -5.87
C TRP A 35 -17.86 7.67 -7.28
N CYS A 36 -17.00 7.83 -8.28
CA CYS A 36 -17.48 8.04 -9.64
C CYS A 36 -18.07 6.78 -10.28
N GLU A 37 -17.83 5.58 -9.78
CA GLU A 37 -18.43 4.35 -10.32
C GLU A 37 -19.98 4.35 -10.17
N GLU A 38 -20.74 3.76 -11.10
CA GLU A 38 -22.20 3.69 -11.01
C GLU A 38 -22.65 2.61 -10.02
N ASP A 39 -23.40 2.99 -9.00
CA ASP A 39 -23.85 2.04 -7.97
C ASP A 39 -24.65 0.85 -8.55
N TYR A 40 -24.23 -0.36 -8.19
CA TYR A 40 -24.91 -1.64 -8.46
C TYR A 40 -25.20 -1.89 -9.95
N TYR A 41 -24.46 -1.27 -10.87
CA TYR A 41 -24.72 -1.40 -12.31
C TYR A 41 -24.58 -2.86 -12.78
N ALA A 42 -23.58 -3.57 -12.26
CA ALA A 42 -23.21 -4.93 -12.67
C ALA A 42 -23.81 -6.04 -11.80
N THR A 43 -23.99 -5.79 -10.50
CA THR A 43 -24.54 -6.77 -9.54
C THR A 43 -25.24 -6.04 -8.39
N ILE A 44 -26.22 -6.70 -7.76
CA ILE A 44 -26.95 -6.14 -6.61
C ILE A 44 -26.15 -6.21 -5.30
N TYR A 45 -25.05 -6.97 -5.25
CA TYR A 45 -24.33 -7.25 -4.00
C TYR A 45 -23.14 -6.33 -3.72
N ALA A 46 -22.60 -5.68 -4.75
CA ALA A 46 -21.48 -4.76 -4.64
C ALA A 46 -21.86 -3.44 -5.34
N ALA A 47 -21.79 -2.32 -4.62
CA ALA A 47 -22.16 -1.02 -5.13
C ALA A 47 -21.22 -0.59 -6.26
N GLU A 48 -19.92 -0.60 -6.01
CA GLU A 48 -18.92 -0.19 -6.97
C GLU A 48 -18.04 -1.41 -7.27
N ILE A 49 -18.40 -2.21 -8.28
CA ILE A 49 -17.82 -3.55 -8.49
C ILE A 49 -16.34 -3.49 -8.87
N VAL A 50 -15.92 -2.50 -9.67
CA VAL A 50 -14.52 -2.35 -10.08
C VAL A 50 -13.70 -1.85 -8.89
N ASN A 51 -14.19 -0.84 -8.17
CA ASN A 51 -13.56 -0.37 -6.94
C ASN A 51 -13.48 -1.48 -5.87
N THR A 52 -14.51 -2.33 -5.76
CA THR A 52 -14.52 -3.50 -4.88
C THR A 52 -13.46 -4.52 -5.28
N LEU A 53 -13.45 -4.98 -6.53
CA LEU A 53 -12.59 -6.10 -6.95
C LEU A 53 -11.12 -5.69 -7.07
N THR A 54 -10.81 -4.43 -7.37
CA THR A 54 -9.43 -3.93 -7.41
C THR A 54 -8.74 -4.01 -6.05
N ASN A 55 -9.50 -3.99 -4.94
CA ASN A 55 -8.98 -4.21 -3.60
C ASN A 55 -8.52 -5.65 -3.30
N LEU A 56 -8.87 -6.63 -4.14
CA LEU A 56 -8.30 -7.98 -4.03
C LEU A 56 -6.77 -7.97 -4.20
N LEU A 57 -6.22 -7.01 -4.96
CA LEU A 57 -4.77 -6.83 -5.05
C LEU A 57 -4.17 -6.43 -3.69
N PHE A 58 -4.76 -5.46 -2.98
CA PHE A 58 -4.32 -5.11 -1.63
C PHE A 58 -4.35 -6.33 -0.72
N MET A 59 -5.44 -7.09 -0.72
CA MET A 59 -5.54 -8.27 0.13
C MET A 59 -4.46 -9.30 -0.20
N TYR A 60 -4.23 -9.57 -1.49
CA TYR A 60 -3.17 -10.47 -1.95
C TYR A 60 -1.78 -9.98 -1.51
N LEU A 61 -1.45 -8.72 -1.73
CA LEU A 61 -0.15 -8.13 -1.38
C LEU A 61 0.09 -8.11 0.14
N GLY A 62 -0.95 -7.84 0.93
CA GLY A 62 -0.91 -7.94 2.40
C GLY A 62 -0.59 -9.36 2.85
N ILE A 63 -1.32 -10.36 2.33
CA ILE A 63 -1.06 -11.78 2.65
C ILE A 63 0.35 -12.20 2.21
N LYS A 64 0.79 -11.77 1.02
CA LYS A 64 2.15 -12.02 0.53
C LYS A 64 3.19 -11.43 1.51
N GLY A 65 2.99 -10.19 1.95
CA GLY A 65 3.88 -9.52 2.90
C GLY A 65 3.96 -10.23 4.25
N VAL A 66 2.82 -10.61 4.84
CA VAL A 66 2.77 -11.40 6.09
C VAL A 66 3.54 -12.71 5.94
N ARG A 67 3.29 -13.45 4.85
CA ARG A 67 4.00 -14.71 4.57
C ARG A 67 5.50 -14.49 4.42
N SER A 68 5.91 -13.41 3.77
CA SER A 68 7.32 -13.02 3.62
C SER A 68 7.97 -12.75 4.98
N CYS A 69 7.33 -11.95 5.85
CA CYS A 69 7.80 -11.68 7.21
C CYS A 69 7.99 -12.96 8.02
N LEU A 70 7.03 -13.88 7.99
CA LEU A 70 7.11 -15.16 8.70
C LEU A 70 8.21 -16.06 8.13
N LYS A 71 8.29 -16.18 6.80
CA LYS A 71 9.24 -17.07 6.11
C LYS A 71 10.69 -16.61 6.28
N HIS A 72 10.93 -15.30 6.26
CA HIS A 72 12.28 -14.72 6.26
C HIS A 72 12.69 -14.11 7.61
N GLY A 73 11.81 -14.18 8.62
CA GLY A 73 12.09 -13.71 9.98
C GLY A 73 12.36 -12.20 10.03
N HIS A 74 11.52 -11.41 9.36
CA HIS A 74 11.58 -9.94 9.44
C HIS A 74 11.03 -9.45 10.77
N ASP A 75 11.40 -8.23 11.17
CA ASP A 75 10.92 -7.61 12.40
C ASP A 75 9.39 -7.63 12.48
N THR A 76 8.87 -7.93 13.67
CA THR A 76 7.42 -8.05 13.94
C THR A 76 6.62 -6.80 13.57
N VAL A 77 7.24 -5.61 13.65
CA VAL A 77 6.59 -4.36 13.25
C VAL A 77 6.13 -4.38 11.80
N PHE A 78 6.89 -4.98 10.87
CA PHE A 78 6.47 -5.07 9.46
C PHE A 78 5.36 -6.09 9.25
N MET A 79 5.36 -7.20 10.02
CA MET A 79 4.24 -8.14 10.00
C MET A 79 2.95 -7.47 10.46
N VAL A 80 2.99 -6.71 11.56
CA VAL A 80 1.84 -5.94 12.06
C VAL A 80 1.40 -4.89 11.04
N THR A 81 2.33 -4.22 10.36
CA THR A 81 2.00 -3.27 9.29
C THR A 81 1.38 -3.94 8.07
N PHE A 82 1.83 -5.13 7.67
CA PHE A 82 1.15 -5.87 6.59
C PHE A 82 -0.24 -6.36 6.98
N LEU A 83 -0.48 -6.66 8.26
CA LEU A 83 -1.84 -6.91 8.77
C LEU A 83 -2.70 -5.64 8.71
N GLY A 84 -2.14 -4.47 9.06
CA GLY A 84 -2.80 -3.18 8.88
C GLY A 84 -3.11 -2.88 7.41
N TYR A 85 -2.17 -3.14 6.50
CA TYR A 85 -2.35 -3.04 5.06
C TYR A 85 -3.44 -3.99 4.54
N LEU A 86 -3.51 -5.23 5.06
CA LEU A 86 -4.60 -6.17 4.75
C LEU A 86 -5.95 -5.65 5.27
N ALA A 87 -5.97 -4.99 6.43
CA ALA A 87 -7.16 -4.34 6.96
C ALA A 87 -7.63 -3.17 6.08
N VAL A 88 -6.71 -2.37 5.51
CA VAL A 88 -7.03 -1.34 4.50
C VAL A 88 -7.73 -1.97 3.31
N GLY A 89 -7.13 -2.97 2.66
CA GLY A 89 -7.73 -3.63 1.49
C GLY A 89 -9.08 -4.29 1.80
N THR A 90 -9.23 -4.90 2.97
CA THR A 90 -10.49 -5.52 3.39
C THR A 90 -11.56 -4.46 3.71
N GLY A 91 -11.18 -3.39 4.40
CA GLY A 91 -12.06 -2.26 4.70
C GLY A 91 -12.58 -1.61 3.43
N SER A 92 -11.68 -1.30 2.51
CA SER A 92 -12.02 -0.72 1.20
C SER A 92 -12.91 -1.66 0.38
N PHE A 93 -12.58 -2.96 0.29
CA PHE A 93 -13.44 -3.95 -0.37
C PHE A 93 -14.88 -3.92 0.18
N MET A 94 -15.03 -3.95 1.50
CA MET A 94 -16.33 -3.96 2.16
C MET A 94 -17.04 -2.60 2.04
N PHE A 95 -16.30 -1.50 2.04
CA PHE A 95 -16.83 -0.17 1.84
C PHE A 95 -17.41 -0.02 0.44
N HIS A 96 -16.65 -0.30 -0.61
CA HIS A 96 -17.12 -0.22 -2.00
C HIS A 96 -18.21 -1.25 -2.34
N SER A 97 -18.27 -2.37 -1.61
CA SER A 97 -19.36 -3.32 -1.74
C SER A 97 -20.69 -2.77 -1.19
N THR A 98 -20.64 -1.96 -0.14
CA THR A 98 -21.85 -1.67 0.69
C THR A 98 -22.23 -0.20 0.77
N LEU A 99 -21.28 0.72 0.55
CA LEU A 99 -21.38 2.17 0.79
C LEU A 99 -21.93 2.50 2.19
N LYS A 100 -21.44 1.77 3.20
CA LYS A 100 -21.84 1.93 4.60
C LYS A 100 -20.77 2.67 5.39
N TYR A 101 -21.24 3.62 6.20
CA TYR A 101 -20.37 4.45 7.03
C TYR A 101 -19.41 3.67 7.95
N PRO A 102 -19.80 2.57 8.64
CA PRO A 102 -18.85 1.79 9.42
C PRO A 102 -17.70 1.21 8.58
N TRP A 103 -17.98 0.76 7.36
CA TRP A 103 -16.94 0.24 6.46
C TRP A 103 -16.08 1.35 5.87
N GLN A 104 -16.67 2.52 5.60
CA GLN A 104 -15.91 3.73 5.25
C GLN A 104 -14.88 4.07 6.35
N LEU A 105 -15.29 4.02 7.62
CA LEU A 105 -14.37 4.24 8.74
C LEU A 105 -13.26 3.19 8.80
N VAL A 106 -13.55 1.91 8.55
CA VAL A 106 -12.51 0.86 8.52
C VAL A 106 -11.54 1.10 7.38
N ASP A 107 -12.02 1.42 6.18
CA ASP A 107 -11.18 1.77 5.02
C ASP A 107 -10.24 2.94 5.36
N GLU A 108 -10.80 4.11 5.66
CA GLU A 108 -10.05 5.34 5.82
C GLU A 108 -9.17 5.31 7.09
N LEU A 109 -9.69 4.92 8.25
CA LEU A 109 -8.92 4.98 9.50
C LEU A 109 -7.81 3.94 9.58
N SER A 110 -7.98 2.76 8.95
CA SER A 110 -6.91 1.75 8.92
C SER A 110 -5.68 2.26 8.15
N MET A 111 -5.84 3.16 7.18
CA MET A 111 -4.73 3.83 6.51
C MET A 111 -3.92 4.68 7.50
N ILE A 112 -4.60 5.48 8.34
CA ILE A 112 -3.96 6.31 9.37
C ILE A 112 -3.20 5.45 10.38
N TYR A 113 -3.84 4.39 10.89
CA TYR A 113 -3.24 3.53 11.90
C TYR A 113 -2.01 2.80 11.35
N THR A 114 -2.08 2.32 10.12
CA THR A 114 -0.96 1.66 9.43
C THR A 114 0.20 2.62 9.21
N THR A 115 -0.06 3.88 8.82
CA THR A 115 0.98 4.90 8.69
C THR A 115 1.59 5.28 10.04
N CYS A 116 0.80 5.35 11.12
CA CYS A 116 1.32 5.55 12.47
C CYS A 116 2.23 4.40 12.93
N LEU A 117 1.92 3.15 12.60
CA LEU A 117 2.81 2.01 12.85
C LEU A 117 4.15 2.16 12.10
N MET A 118 4.12 2.62 10.85
CA MET A 118 5.33 2.91 10.09
C MET A 118 6.12 4.10 10.65
N CYS A 119 5.42 5.13 11.13
CA CYS A 119 6.04 6.23 11.87
C CYS A 119 6.76 5.70 13.11
N TYR A 120 6.10 4.86 13.92
CA TYR A 120 6.75 4.20 15.04
C TYR A 120 7.98 3.40 14.60
N ALA A 121 7.87 2.56 13.58
CA ALA A 121 8.97 1.74 13.07
C ALA A 121 10.19 2.58 12.65
N CYS A 122 9.95 3.72 12.01
CA CYS A 122 10.98 4.62 11.52
C CYS A 122 11.64 5.41 12.65
N PHE A 123 10.85 6.02 13.52
CA PHE A 123 11.36 6.95 14.55
C PHE A 123 11.82 6.25 15.83
N SER A 124 11.32 5.06 16.17
CA SER A 124 11.78 4.31 17.36
C SER A 124 13.14 3.64 17.17
N PHE A 125 13.66 3.60 15.95
CA PHE A 125 14.88 2.87 15.64
C PHE A 125 16.08 3.38 16.42
N ASN A 126 16.68 2.48 17.21
CA ASN A 126 17.79 2.75 18.12
C ASN A 126 17.60 4.04 18.95
N GLN A 127 16.41 4.16 19.52
CA GLN A 127 16.06 5.19 20.50
C GLN A 127 15.95 4.57 21.90
N SER A 128 16.01 5.43 22.93
CA SER A 128 15.82 4.98 24.31
C SER A 128 14.41 4.42 24.54
N ARG A 129 14.28 3.47 25.48
CA ARG A 129 12.98 2.89 25.85
C ARG A 129 11.95 3.95 26.22
N ARG A 130 12.37 5.01 26.92
CA ARG A 130 11.50 6.14 27.29
C ARG A 130 10.98 6.87 26.06
N PHE A 131 11.86 7.17 25.10
CA PHE A 131 11.45 7.81 23.84
C PHE A 131 10.45 6.92 23.07
N CYS A 132 10.73 5.62 22.94
CA CYS A 132 9.82 4.70 22.26
C CYS A 132 8.44 4.65 22.93
N GLN A 133 8.38 4.64 24.27
CA GLN A 133 7.13 4.69 25.02
C GLN A 133 6.38 6.00 24.80
N SER A 134 7.07 7.15 24.87
CA SER A 134 6.47 8.46 24.61
C SER A 134 5.96 8.59 23.17
N LEU A 135 6.72 8.11 22.19
CA LEU A 135 6.32 8.11 20.78
C LEU A 135 5.08 7.22 20.57
N SER A 136 5.06 6.01 21.15
CA SER A 136 3.90 5.12 21.08
C SER A 136 2.65 5.74 21.69
N ALA A 137 2.79 6.39 22.86
CA ALA A 137 1.68 7.09 23.50
C ALA A 137 1.17 8.25 22.65
N GLY A 138 2.08 9.06 22.10
CA GLY A 138 1.74 10.19 21.23
C GLY A 138 1.04 9.76 19.94
N LEU A 139 1.55 8.73 19.26
CA LEU A 139 0.92 8.19 18.04
C LEU A 139 -0.45 7.56 18.33
N THR A 140 -0.61 6.91 19.48
CA THR A 140 -1.91 6.37 19.91
C THR A 140 -2.90 7.49 20.18
N ALA A 141 -2.49 8.53 20.91
CA ALA A 141 -3.31 9.73 21.14
C ALA A 141 -3.69 10.42 19.83
N LEU A 142 -2.77 10.50 18.87
CA LEU A 142 -3.04 11.03 17.53
C LEU A 142 -4.09 10.19 16.79
N CYS A 143 -3.99 8.87 16.82
CA CYS A 143 -4.98 7.98 16.20
C CYS A 143 -6.36 8.17 16.83
N ILE A 144 -6.45 8.24 18.16
CA ILE A 144 -7.71 8.48 18.88
C ILE A 144 -8.29 9.84 18.51
N PHE A 145 -7.46 10.89 18.48
CA PHE A 145 -7.87 12.23 18.09
C PHE A 145 -8.40 12.27 16.66
N ILE A 146 -7.63 11.78 15.68
CA ILE A 146 -8.05 11.75 14.27
C ILE A 146 -9.34 10.97 14.12
N THR A 147 -9.47 9.82 14.80
CA THR A 147 -10.69 8.99 14.75
C THR A 147 -11.90 9.74 15.29
N GLY A 148 -11.80 10.27 16.51
CA GLY A 148 -12.91 10.97 17.15
C GLY A 148 -13.30 12.25 16.42
N TYR A 149 -12.31 13.03 15.98
CA TYR A 149 -12.56 14.26 15.24
C TYR A 149 -13.10 13.99 13.84
N TYR A 150 -12.58 12.98 13.14
CA TYR A 150 -13.11 12.58 11.84
C TYR A 150 -14.55 12.06 11.94
N HIS A 151 -14.83 11.26 12.96
CA HIS A 151 -16.19 10.78 13.21
C HIS A 151 -17.16 11.91 13.52
N TYR A 152 -16.73 12.93 14.26
CA TYR A 152 -17.51 14.13 14.55
C TYR A 152 -17.74 15.02 13.32
N LEU A 153 -16.68 15.29 12.55
CA LEU A 153 -16.71 16.23 11.43
C LEU A 153 -17.37 15.62 10.18
N GLN A 154 -17.17 14.33 9.94
CA GLN A 154 -17.69 13.59 8.79
C GLN A 154 -17.27 14.15 7.42
N ASP A 155 -16.19 14.94 7.38
CA ASP A 155 -15.57 15.51 6.17
C ASP A 155 -14.33 14.71 5.75
N PRO A 156 -14.38 13.94 4.64
CA PRO A 156 -13.26 13.14 4.12
C PRO A 156 -11.99 13.95 3.86
N THR A 157 -12.12 15.24 3.58
CA THR A 157 -10.97 16.13 3.31
C THR A 157 -10.03 16.21 4.51
N PHE A 158 -10.57 16.15 5.74
CA PHE A 158 -9.77 16.11 6.95
C PHE A 158 -8.89 14.86 7.01
N HIS A 159 -9.49 13.69 6.74
CA HIS A 159 -8.76 12.42 6.70
C HIS A 159 -7.67 12.43 5.62
N GLN A 160 -8.01 12.86 4.41
CA GLN A 160 -7.09 12.90 3.27
C GLN A 160 -5.84 13.74 3.59
N ASN A 161 -6.04 14.93 4.16
CA ASN A 161 -4.95 15.81 4.56
C ASN A 161 -4.09 15.20 5.66
N ALA A 162 -4.72 14.61 6.69
CA ALA A 162 -3.99 13.96 7.78
C ALA A 162 -3.14 12.79 7.27
N TYR A 163 -3.72 11.95 6.40
CA TYR A 163 -3.03 10.82 5.78
C TYR A 163 -1.86 11.28 4.90
N ALA A 164 -2.06 12.31 4.07
CA ALA A 164 -1.02 12.84 3.19
C ALA A 164 0.17 13.39 3.99
N ILE A 165 -0.10 14.19 5.04
CA ILE A 165 0.94 14.76 5.91
C ILE A 165 1.72 13.65 6.62
N LEU A 166 1.03 12.69 7.24
CA LEU A 166 1.67 11.58 7.93
C LEU A 166 2.54 10.75 6.99
N THR A 167 2.03 10.44 5.80
CA THR A 167 2.76 9.67 4.78
C THR A 167 4.00 10.41 4.31
N ALA A 168 3.90 11.72 4.03
CA ALA A 168 5.04 12.54 3.65
C ALA A 168 6.13 12.54 4.74
N ILE A 169 5.76 12.73 6.01
CA ILE A 169 6.69 12.70 7.14
C ILE A 169 7.45 11.36 7.17
N VAL A 170 6.73 10.23 7.10
CA VAL A 170 7.34 8.90 7.15
C VAL A 170 8.26 8.66 5.97
N VAL A 171 7.84 9.00 4.75
CA VAL A 171 8.62 8.77 3.53
C VAL A 171 9.90 9.62 3.55
N PHE A 172 9.79 10.94 3.75
CA PHE A 172 10.95 11.83 3.74
C PHE A 172 11.92 11.51 4.89
N ARG A 173 11.40 11.20 6.08
CA ARG A 173 12.25 10.75 7.19
C ARG A 173 13.00 9.48 6.82
N SER A 174 12.32 8.49 6.25
CA SER A 174 12.93 7.20 5.91
C SER A 174 13.99 7.36 4.81
N MET A 175 13.75 8.22 3.81
CA MET A 175 14.75 8.57 2.79
C MET A 175 15.98 9.25 3.40
N TYR A 176 15.77 10.19 4.33
CA TYR A 176 16.86 10.81 5.05
C TYR A 176 17.67 9.79 5.86
N VAL A 177 17.00 8.86 6.57
CA VAL A 177 17.67 7.80 7.33
C VAL A 177 18.50 6.91 6.42
N MET A 178 17.93 6.48 5.28
CA MET A 178 18.61 5.71 4.25
C MET A 178 19.89 6.41 3.79
N GLU A 179 19.78 7.67 3.39
CA GLU A 179 20.91 8.44 2.86
C GLU A 179 22.02 8.63 3.89
N VAL A 180 21.68 9.04 5.11
CA VAL A 180 22.67 9.32 6.16
C VAL A 180 23.39 8.06 6.62
N ASN A 181 22.70 6.91 6.69
CA ASN A 181 23.26 5.70 7.27
C ASN A 181 23.89 4.76 6.26
N ILE A 182 23.51 4.81 4.99
CA ILE A 182 24.02 3.87 3.96
C ILE A 182 24.99 4.57 3.00
N ARG A 183 24.84 5.88 2.69
CA ARG A 183 25.75 6.54 1.74
C ARG A 183 27.15 6.60 2.33
N PRO A 184 28.19 6.04 1.69
CA PRO A 184 29.53 5.99 2.29
C PRO A 184 30.07 7.36 2.72
N SER A 185 29.82 8.42 1.95
CA SER A 185 30.26 9.78 2.28
C SER A 185 29.53 10.39 3.47
N LEU A 186 28.23 10.13 3.63
CA LEU A 186 27.44 10.66 4.74
C LEU A 186 27.59 9.78 5.98
N ARG A 187 27.66 8.46 5.81
CA ARG A 187 27.91 7.51 6.88
C ARG A 187 29.24 7.79 7.58
N ALA A 188 30.29 8.13 6.82
CA ALA A 188 31.58 8.52 7.39
C ALA A 188 31.56 9.84 8.18
N LYS A 189 30.63 10.76 7.84
CA LYS A 189 30.57 12.12 8.42
C LYS A 189 29.55 12.27 9.55
N TYR A 190 28.41 11.61 9.42
CA TYR A 190 27.22 11.75 10.27
C TYR A 190 26.65 10.40 10.71
N GLY A 191 27.02 9.31 10.02
CA GLY A 191 26.63 7.97 10.42
C GLY A 191 27.34 7.56 11.70
N ARG A 192 26.90 6.43 12.27
CA ARG A 192 27.58 5.86 13.43
C ARG A 192 28.99 5.42 13.04
N ALA A 193 29.96 5.69 13.93
CA ALA A 193 31.28 5.11 13.82
C ALA A 193 31.15 3.58 13.75
N SER A 194 31.65 2.98 12.67
CA SER A 194 31.71 1.52 12.60
C SER A 194 32.59 1.03 13.75
N PRO A 195 32.19 -0.01 14.50
CA PRO A 195 33.03 -0.64 15.51
C PRO A 195 34.41 -1.06 14.96
N ASN A 196 34.50 -1.29 13.65
CA ASN A 196 35.66 -1.85 12.97
C ASN A 196 36.57 -0.82 12.25
N GLY A 197 36.41 0.49 12.50
CA GLY A 197 37.26 1.51 11.88
C GLY A 197 36.82 1.94 10.47
N LYS A 198 37.77 2.39 9.63
CA LYS A 198 37.49 2.96 8.29
C LYS A 198 36.75 1.94 7.40
N LEU A 199 35.67 2.38 6.75
CA LEU A 199 34.88 1.60 5.81
C LEU A 199 35.78 1.03 4.70
N SER A 200 35.76 -0.28 4.48
CA SER A 200 36.54 -0.91 3.42
C SER A 200 36.02 -0.54 2.03
N ALA A 201 36.86 -0.69 1.01
CA ALA A 201 36.47 -0.41 -0.38
C ALA A 201 35.31 -1.31 -0.86
N GLU A 202 35.29 -2.58 -0.44
CA GLU A 202 34.23 -3.53 -0.79
C GLU A 202 32.91 -3.20 -0.09
N GLU A 203 32.94 -2.83 1.19
CA GLU A 203 31.73 -2.34 1.88
C GLU A 203 31.18 -1.08 1.23
N ALA A 204 32.05 -0.13 0.86
CA ALA A 204 31.64 1.09 0.17
C ALA A 204 31.00 0.80 -1.20
N LYS A 205 31.49 -0.22 -1.93
CA LYS A 205 30.93 -0.66 -3.20
C LYS A 205 29.56 -1.31 -3.01
N ARG A 206 29.43 -2.20 -2.02
CA ARG A 206 28.16 -2.84 -1.63
C ARG A 206 27.11 -1.81 -1.22
N ASP A 207 27.46 -0.87 -0.35
CA ASP A 207 26.56 0.17 0.15
C ASP A 207 26.05 1.08 -0.98
N LYS A 208 26.90 1.39 -1.97
CA LYS A 208 26.49 2.11 -3.19
C LYS A 208 25.48 1.31 -4.04
N GLN A 209 25.68 0.00 -4.17
CA GLN A 209 24.74 -0.86 -4.90
C GLN A 209 23.39 -0.91 -4.19
N ILE A 210 23.40 -1.16 -2.87
CA ILE A 210 22.19 -1.17 -2.04
C ILE A 210 21.43 0.15 -2.19
N LEU A 211 22.12 1.30 -2.11
CA LEU A 211 21.47 2.60 -2.27
C LEU A 211 20.83 2.78 -3.64
N ARG A 212 21.51 2.36 -4.71
CA ARG A 212 20.96 2.44 -6.06
C ARG A 212 19.67 1.62 -6.17
N ASP A 213 19.69 0.40 -5.62
CA ASP A 213 18.55 -0.51 -5.67
C ASP A 213 17.39 0.02 -4.80
N MET A 214 17.69 0.57 -3.62
CA MET A 214 16.70 1.25 -2.78
C MET A 214 16.08 2.48 -3.45
N TRP A 215 16.88 3.33 -4.11
CA TRP A 215 16.37 4.48 -4.86
C TRP A 215 15.49 4.07 -6.04
N LEU A 216 15.85 3.00 -6.73
CA LEU A 216 15.00 2.42 -7.77
C LEU A 216 13.66 1.93 -7.19
N MET A 217 13.68 1.22 -6.07
CA MET A 217 12.47 0.74 -5.40
C MET A 217 11.56 1.88 -4.95
N ILE A 218 12.07 2.84 -4.18
CA ILE A 218 11.25 3.93 -3.65
C ILE A 218 10.84 4.92 -4.74
N GLY A 219 11.71 5.16 -5.74
CA GLY A 219 11.39 5.99 -6.89
C GLY A 219 10.23 5.41 -7.70
N LEU A 220 10.33 4.14 -8.10
CA LEU A 220 9.26 3.47 -8.83
C LEU A 220 7.98 3.35 -7.97
N GLY A 221 8.11 2.98 -6.69
CA GLY A 221 6.97 2.88 -5.77
C GLY A 221 6.22 4.20 -5.61
N LEU A 222 6.93 5.31 -5.44
CA LEU A 222 6.32 6.65 -5.34
C LEU A 222 5.75 7.13 -6.66
N THR A 223 6.40 6.86 -7.80
CA THR A 223 5.83 7.19 -9.11
C THR A 223 4.50 6.47 -9.33
N ILE A 224 4.41 5.17 -8.99
CA ILE A 224 3.16 4.42 -9.10
C ILE A 224 2.12 4.99 -8.11
N PHE A 225 2.49 5.21 -6.84
CA PHE A 225 1.56 5.73 -5.84
C PHE A 225 1.00 7.11 -6.21
N LEU A 226 1.87 8.06 -6.57
CA LEU A 226 1.49 9.42 -6.97
C LEU A 226 0.78 9.44 -8.32
N GLY A 227 1.11 8.53 -9.23
CA GLY A 227 0.37 8.34 -10.48
C GLY A 227 -1.08 7.92 -10.19
N GLY A 228 -1.26 6.96 -9.29
CA GLY A 228 -2.59 6.59 -8.78
C GLY A 228 -3.31 7.80 -8.20
N PHE A 229 -2.63 8.58 -7.34
CA PHE A 229 -3.21 9.80 -6.73
C PHE A 229 -3.66 10.81 -7.78
N GLY A 230 -2.87 10.99 -8.83
CA GLY A 230 -3.24 11.83 -9.97
C GLY A 230 -4.51 11.35 -10.64
N ILE A 231 -4.60 10.05 -10.96
CA ILE A 231 -5.78 9.46 -11.60
C ILE A 231 -7.02 9.59 -10.69
N TRP A 232 -6.88 9.32 -9.40
CA TRP A 232 -7.96 9.51 -8.43
C TRP A 232 -8.50 10.95 -8.42
N ASN A 233 -7.63 11.96 -8.41
CA ASN A 233 -8.06 13.36 -8.46
C ASN A 233 -8.79 13.69 -9.76
N LEU A 234 -8.32 13.16 -10.90
CA LEU A 234 -8.99 13.35 -12.20
C LEU A 234 -10.38 12.69 -12.21
N ASP A 235 -10.51 11.50 -11.64
CA ASP A 235 -11.78 10.78 -11.50
C ASP A 235 -12.80 11.59 -10.71
N ASN A 236 -12.38 12.17 -9.57
CA ASN A 236 -13.23 13.03 -8.74
C ASN A 236 -13.62 14.33 -9.46
N TYR A 237 -12.64 15.03 -10.06
CA TYR A 237 -12.88 16.35 -10.64
C TYR A 237 -13.70 16.29 -11.93
N TYR A 238 -13.44 15.29 -12.80
CA TYR A 238 -14.10 15.14 -14.09
C TYR A 238 -15.19 14.07 -14.11
N CYS A 239 -15.71 13.67 -12.94
CA CYS A 239 -16.60 12.51 -12.82
C CYS A 239 -17.77 12.54 -13.82
N SER A 240 -18.50 13.66 -13.92
CA SER A 240 -19.64 13.80 -14.84
C SER A 240 -19.27 13.57 -16.31
N THR A 241 -18.06 13.95 -16.71
CA THR A 241 -17.53 13.76 -18.06
C THR A 241 -17.10 12.31 -18.27
N ILE A 242 -16.41 11.73 -17.29
CA ILE A 242 -15.94 10.34 -17.32
C ILE A 242 -17.13 9.36 -17.34
N ARG A 243 -18.19 9.59 -16.55
CA ARG A 243 -19.45 8.80 -16.60
C ARG A 243 -20.03 8.79 -18.01
N ARG A 244 -20.10 9.96 -18.67
CA ARG A 244 -20.61 10.06 -20.05
C ARG A 244 -19.77 9.24 -21.02
N TRP A 245 -18.44 9.36 -20.93
CA TRP A 245 -17.54 8.57 -21.77
C TRP A 245 -17.70 7.07 -21.54
N ARG A 246 -17.92 6.62 -20.30
CA ARG A 246 -18.20 5.19 -19.99
C ARG A 246 -19.48 4.69 -20.68
N HIS A 247 -20.55 5.49 -20.67
CA HIS A 247 -21.79 5.15 -21.37
C HIS A 247 -21.64 5.15 -22.90
N ASP A 248 -20.89 6.10 -23.46
CA ASP A 248 -20.65 6.19 -24.91
C ASP A 248 -19.82 4.98 -25.39
N ILE A 249 -18.76 4.65 -24.65
CA ILE A 249 -17.81 3.57 -24.97
C ILE A 249 -18.43 2.19 -24.73
N GLY A 250 -19.18 2.00 -23.64
CA GLY A 250 -19.78 0.72 -23.26
C GLY A 250 -18.79 -0.28 -22.63
N LEU A 251 -19.32 -1.41 -22.16
CA LEU A 251 -18.52 -2.50 -21.58
C LEU A 251 -17.93 -3.42 -22.65
N PRO A 252 -16.73 -3.99 -22.43
CA PRO A 252 -15.92 -3.91 -21.20
C PRO A 252 -15.02 -2.67 -21.14
N TRP A 253 -14.89 -1.91 -22.22
CA TRP A 253 -13.88 -0.85 -22.36
C TRP A 253 -14.08 0.32 -21.40
N GLY A 254 -15.33 0.61 -21.00
CA GLY A 254 -15.66 1.60 -19.99
C GLY A 254 -14.98 1.34 -18.63
N ILE A 255 -14.65 0.07 -18.30
CA ILE A 255 -13.93 -0.28 -17.06
C ILE A 255 -12.56 0.39 -17.00
N LEU A 256 -11.92 0.67 -18.14
CA LEU A 256 -10.61 1.33 -18.17
C LEU A 256 -10.69 2.79 -17.70
N LEU A 257 -11.88 3.38 -17.66
CA LEU A 257 -12.12 4.74 -17.17
C LEU A 257 -12.49 4.79 -15.68
N GLU A 258 -12.49 3.65 -14.97
CA GLU A 258 -12.68 3.61 -13.51
C GLU A 258 -11.41 4.12 -12.81
N GLY A 259 -11.26 5.43 -12.71
CA GLY A 259 -10.05 6.06 -12.18
C GLY A 259 -9.81 5.69 -10.72
N HIS A 260 -10.88 5.59 -9.92
CA HIS A 260 -10.79 5.13 -8.54
C HIS A 260 -10.34 3.65 -8.42
N GLY A 261 -10.70 2.80 -9.38
CA GLY A 261 -10.21 1.42 -9.47
C GLY A 261 -8.71 1.35 -9.75
N TRP A 262 -8.21 2.18 -10.67
CA TRP A 262 -6.78 2.31 -10.93
C TRP A 262 -6.01 2.84 -9.72
N TRP A 263 -6.60 3.77 -8.98
CA TRP A 263 -6.04 4.25 -7.71
C TRP A 263 -5.75 3.11 -6.74
N HIS A 264 -6.68 2.16 -6.55
CA HIS A 264 -6.43 1.01 -5.69
C HIS A 264 -5.23 0.18 -6.16
N LEU A 265 -5.20 -0.16 -7.46
CA LEU A 265 -4.13 -1.00 -8.01
C LEU A 265 -2.76 -0.34 -7.86
N MET A 266 -2.68 0.97 -8.13
CA MET A 266 -1.44 1.73 -8.11
C MET A 266 -0.97 2.02 -6.68
N THR A 267 -1.84 2.56 -5.82
CA THR A 267 -1.44 2.86 -4.44
C THR A 267 -1.15 1.60 -3.65
N GLY A 268 -1.91 0.51 -3.87
CA GLY A 268 -1.61 -0.79 -3.28
C GLY A 268 -0.22 -1.26 -3.65
N THR A 269 0.11 -1.24 -4.93
CA THR A 269 1.45 -1.64 -5.41
C THR A 269 2.55 -0.73 -4.85
N GLY A 270 2.38 0.59 -4.93
CA GLY A 270 3.36 1.57 -4.44
C GLY A 270 3.60 1.49 -2.93
N ALA A 271 2.54 1.29 -2.15
CA ALA A 271 2.64 1.08 -0.71
C ALA A 271 3.31 -0.26 -0.36
N TYR A 272 3.00 -1.36 -1.07
CA TYR A 272 3.71 -2.63 -0.91
C TYR A 272 5.21 -2.46 -1.19
N MET A 273 5.58 -1.79 -2.28
CA MET A 273 6.99 -1.50 -2.60
C MET A 273 7.68 -0.69 -1.50
N SER A 274 6.98 0.29 -0.93
CA SER A 274 7.47 1.11 0.18
C SER A 274 7.67 0.30 1.46
N LEU A 275 6.80 -0.66 1.75
CA LEU A 275 6.95 -1.57 2.90
C LEU A 275 8.13 -2.53 2.72
N VAL A 276 8.29 -3.13 1.54
CA VAL A 276 9.45 -4.00 1.22
C VAL A 276 10.76 -3.19 1.27
N TRP A 277 10.75 -1.96 0.76
CA TRP A 277 11.87 -1.03 0.90
C TRP A 277 12.18 -0.72 2.37
N GLY A 278 11.15 -0.49 3.20
CA GLY A 278 11.31 -0.30 4.64
C GLY A 278 11.94 -1.51 5.35
N ILE A 279 11.56 -2.73 4.95
CA ILE A 279 12.19 -3.97 5.45
C ILE A 279 13.67 -4.01 5.10
N TRP A 280 14.02 -3.71 3.85
CA TRP A 280 15.43 -3.63 3.45
C TRP A 280 16.17 -2.63 4.32
N LEU A 281 15.64 -1.40 4.38
CA LEU A 281 16.25 -0.33 5.15
C LEU A 281 16.49 -0.76 6.59
N ARG A 282 15.53 -1.45 7.23
CA ARG A 282 15.73 -1.98 8.59
C ARG A 282 16.89 -2.97 8.67
N HIS A 283 17.01 -3.93 7.76
CA HIS A 283 18.12 -4.88 7.77
C HIS A 283 19.47 -4.19 7.58
N CYS A 284 19.56 -3.21 6.69
CA CYS A 284 20.78 -2.41 6.53
C CYS A 284 21.13 -1.61 7.79
N LEU A 285 20.14 -1.00 8.43
CA LEU A 285 20.34 -0.24 9.67
C LEU A 285 20.76 -1.12 10.84
N ASN A 286 20.39 -2.40 10.82
CA ASN A 286 20.81 -3.42 11.78
C ASN A 286 22.15 -4.08 11.42
N GLU A 287 22.82 -3.63 10.35
CA GLU A 287 24.06 -4.24 9.84
C GLU A 287 23.90 -5.71 9.40
N ARG A 288 22.68 -6.10 8.98
CA ARG A 288 22.32 -7.46 8.55
C ARG A 288 22.20 -7.61 7.04
N GLN A 289 22.72 -6.65 6.27
CA GLN A 289 22.69 -6.67 4.80
C GLN A 289 23.44 -7.86 4.16
N ASP A 290 24.25 -8.60 4.92
CA ASP A 290 24.89 -9.83 4.45
C ASP A 290 24.03 -11.09 4.65
N GLU A 291 22.97 -11.00 5.47
CA GLU A 291 22.04 -12.09 5.70
C GLU A 291 20.84 -12.07 4.75
N TYR A 292 20.61 -10.95 4.07
CA TYR A 292 19.42 -10.68 3.27
C TYR A 292 19.77 -10.06 1.91
N GLU A 293 18.93 -10.31 0.91
CA GLU A 293 19.13 -9.86 -0.47
C GLU A 293 17.83 -9.43 -1.17
N LEU A 294 17.97 -8.70 -2.28
CA LEU A 294 16.86 -8.33 -3.16
C LEU A 294 16.54 -9.51 -4.02
N TYR A 295 15.35 -10.04 -3.85
CA TYR A 295 14.76 -10.84 -4.89
C TYR A 295 13.81 -9.96 -5.71
N TRP A 296 14.30 -9.49 -6.86
CA TRP A 296 13.50 -8.73 -7.82
C TRP A 296 13.91 -9.08 -9.26
N PRO A 297 13.49 -10.26 -9.77
CA PRO A 297 14.00 -10.80 -11.03
C PRO A 297 13.67 -9.94 -12.25
N ARG A 298 12.56 -9.18 -12.21
CA ARG A 298 12.16 -8.27 -13.29
C ARG A 298 11.53 -7.01 -12.72
N THR A 299 12.16 -5.85 -12.94
CA THR A 299 11.76 -4.56 -12.34
C THR A 299 10.30 -4.18 -12.61
N PHE A 300 9.77 -4.44 -13.82
CA PHE A 300 8.43 -4.01 -14.21
C PHE A 300 7.36 -5.11 -14.22
N THR A 301 7.76 -6.38 -14.09
CA THR A 301 6.84 -7.53 -14.22
C THR A 301 6.88 -8.48 -13.05
N SER A 302 7.65 -8.15 -12.01
CA SER A 302 7.68 -8.89 -10.75
C SER A 302 7.67 -7.92 -9.57
N LEU A 303 7.21 -8.40 -8.42
CA LEU A 303 7.19 -7.62 -7.19
C LEU A 303 8.46 -7.91 -6.39
N PRO A 304 9.10 -6.88 -5.79
CA PRO A 304 10.28 -7.09 -4.99
C PRO A 304 9.94 -7.84 -3.69
N GLU A 305 10.93 -8.58 -3.20
CA GLU A 305 10.88 -9.25 -1.91
C GLU A 305 12.27 -9.27 -1.27
N ILE A 306 12.32 -9.13 0.05
CA ILE A 306 13.57 -9.27 0.79
C ILE A 306 13.66 -10.71 1.26
N VAL A 307 14.62 -11.45 0.70
CA VAL A 307 14.80 -12.86 1.03
C VAL A 307 16.08 -13.04 1.83
N ARG A 308 16.15 -14.13 2.58
CA ARG A 308 17.35 -14.49 3.34
C ARG A 308 18.35 -15.19 2.41
N SER A 309 19.60 -14.74 2.35
CA SER A 309 20.62 -15.22 1.40
C SER A 309 21.08 -16.66 1.66
N ASN A 310 20.94 -17.16 2.90
CA ASN A 310 21.19 -18.57 3.24
C ASN A 310 20.07 -19.13 4.16
N PRO A 311 18.99 -19.66 3.58
CA PRO A 311 17.81 -20.13 4.34
C PRO A 311 18.09 -21.36 5.21
N GLU A 312 18.95 -22.27 4.75
CA GLU A 312 19.20 -23.55 5.42
C GLU A 312 20.02 -23.36 6.71
N LYS A 313 21.06 -22.51 6.66
CA LYS A 313 21.86 -22.16 7.85
C LYS A 313 21.03 -21.50 8.96
N TRP A 314 19.98 -20.75 8.61
CA TRP A 314 19.12 -20.09 9.61
C TRP A 314 18.15 -21.06 10.30
N LYS A 315 17.57 -22.00 9.54
CA LYS A 315 16.71 -23.06 10.10
C LYS A 315 17.47 -23.92 11.11
N GLU A 316 18.74 -24.19 10.82
CA GLU A 316 19.65 -24.91 11.71
C GLU A 316 19.89 -24.14 13.01
N ILE A 317 20.19 -22.84 12.94
CA ILE A 317 20.43 -21.98 14.12
C ILE A 317 19.18 -21.82 15.00
N HIS A 318 17.98 -21.78 14.40
CA HIS A 318 16.72 -21.53 15.12
C HIS A 318 15.92 -22.80 15.40
N GLY A 319 16.51 -23.98 15.20
CA GLY A 319 15.91 -25.26 15.56
C GLY A 319 14.65 -25.63 14.77
N ILE A 320 14.45 -25.07 13.57
CA ILE A 320 13.33 -25.42 12.69
C ILE A 320 13.78 -26.60 11.81
N THR A 321 13.92 -27.77 12.43
CA THR A 321 14.21 -29.02 11.72
C THR A 321 12.99 -29.43 10.88
N LYS A 322 13.25 -29.89 9.66
CA LYS A 322 12.22 -30.55 8.83
C LYS A 322 11.60 -31.66 9.66
N VAL A 323 10.30 -31.58 9.93
CA VAL A 323 9.52 -32.78 10.24
C VAL A 323 9.57 -33.63 8.97
N GLU A 324 10.48 -34.59 8.94
CA GLU A 324 10.50 -35.62 7.91
C GLU A 324 9.14 -36.34 7.96
N SER A 325 8.31 -36.12 6.94
CA SER A 325 7.21 -37.04 6.68
C SER A 325 7.85 -38.35 6.23
N LYS A 326 8.09 -39.26 7.17
CA LYS A 326 8.23 -40.67 6.84
C LYS A 326 6.93 -41.10 6.17
N LYS A 327 6.98 -41.20 4.84
CA LYS A 327 6.08 -42.08 4.10
C LYS A 327 6.52 -43.49 4.46
N GLU A 328 5.80 -44.13 5.37
CA GLU A 328 5.82 -45.58 5.47
C GLU A 328 4.91 -46.16 4.39
N LEU A 329 5.39 -47.28 3.84
CA LEU A 329 4.90 -48.06 2.70
C LEU A 329 3.46 -48.57 2.88
#